data_AF-A0A9E4FPQ7-F1
#
_entry.id   AF-A0A9E4FPQ7-F1
#
_cell.length_a   1.000
_cell.length_b   1.000
_cell.length_c   1.000
_cell.angle_alpha   90.00
_cell.angle_beta   90.00
_cell.angle_gamma   90.00
#
_symmetry.space_group_name_H-M   'P 1'
#
loop_
_entity.id
_entity.type
_entity.pdbx_description
1 polymer ?
#
loop_
_entity_poly.entity_id
_entity_poly.type
_entity_poly.pdbx_seq_one_letter_code
_entity_poly.pdbx_strand_id
1 'polypeptide(L)'
;MDNEGLDSLARSQVNAIGYACMATSLVGSDQWEKDATERTGLPAATATGAVKMALKGKGAKNIAMVCHYPEDRLDLVKNSFADDGFNVVSIETASVADQKEVNRISTETVYRLARKADRGDADALCLLATDLRTFPILQQLEEDLGKPVVGTNQALLWRTLQLVDLDEKIEGYGSLLSD
;
A
#
# COMPACT_ATOMS: atom_id res chain seq x y z
N MET A 1 10.58 20.13 4.57
CA MET A 1 10.42 19.03 5.53
C MET A 1 11.79 18.80 6.10
N ASP A 2 11.96 18.89 7.42
CA ASP A 2 13.28 18.66 8.02
C ASP A 2 13.64 17.18 7.83
N ASN A 3 14.82 16.90 7.28
CA ASN A 3 15.21 15.56 6.85
C ASN A 3 16.00 14.81 7.94
N GLU A 4 15.91 15.25 9.19
CA GLU A 4 16.54 14.61 10.36
C GLU A 4 16.22 13.11 10.45
N GLY A 5 15.00 12.70 10.06
CA GLY A 5 14.59 11.29 10.08
C GLY A 5 15.43 10.41 9.16
N LEU A 6 15.70 10.86 7.93
CA LEU A 6 16.54 10.13 6.97
C LEU A 6 18.00 10.07 7.44
N ASP A 7 18.52 11.18 7.97
CA ASP A 7 19.89 11.24 8.47
C ASP A 7 20.08 10.35 9.71
N SER A 8 19.07 10.27 10.58
CA SER A 8 19.07 9.38 11.73
C SER A 8 19.10 7.91 11.31
N LEU A 9 18.25 7.51 10.34
CA LEU A 9 18.23 6.15 9.81
C LEU A 9 19.54 5.77 9.11
N ALA A 10 20.12 6.69 8.34
CA ALA A 10 21.42 6.45 7.68
C ALA A 10 22.54 6.15 8.68
N ARG A 11 22.47 6.72 9.90
CA ARG A 11 23.45 6.49 10.97
C ARG A 11 23.16 5.24 11.80
N SER A 12 21.95 4.67 11.73
CA SER A 12 21.54 3.52 12.55
C SER A 12 21.86 2.15 11.93
N GLN A 13 22.71 2.09 10.90
CA GLN A 13 23.15 0.85 10.25
C GLN A 13 22.01 -0.03 9.68
N VAL A 14 20.91 0.59 9.23
CA VAL A 14 19.85 -0.13 8.51
C VAL A 14 20.27 -0.41 7.07
N ASN A 15 19.65 -1.41 6.44
CA ASN A 15 19.96 -1.80 5.06
C ASN A 15 19.02 -1.17 4.02
N ALA A 16 17.85 -0.70 4.42
CA ALA A 16 16.87 -0.03 3.56
C ALA A 16 15.97 0.91 4.36
N ILE A 17 15.29 1.83 3.68
CA ILE A 17 14.36 2.79 4.27
C ILE A 17 12.95 2.60 3.69
N GLY A 18 11.97 2.34 4.56
CA GLY A 18 10.55 2.30 4.20
C GLY A 18 9.81 3.54 4.69
N TYR A 19 9.29 4.38 3.80
CA TYR A 19 8.42 5.51 4.17
C TYR A 19 6.97 5.06 4.30
N ALA A 20 6.61 4.71 5.54
CA ALA A 20 5.33 4.13 5.92
C ALA A 20 4.21 5.17 6.10
N CYS A 21 4.00 6.04 5.11
CA CYS A 21 2.85 6.95 5.10
C CYS A 21 2.21 7.01 3.72
N MET A 22 1.08 6.32 3.54
CA MET A 22 0.33 6.32 2.28
C MET A 22 -0.09 7.74 1.86
N ALA A 23 -0.64 8.52 2.80
CA ALA A 23 -1.25 9.82 2.50
C ALA A 23 -0.26 10.82 1.89
N THR A 24 0.96 10.84 2.40
CA THR A 24 2.02 11.76 1.93
C THR A 24 2.83 11.16 0.79
N SER A 25 2.79 9.83 0.57
CA SER A 25 3.39 9.21 -0.61
C SER A 25 2.46 9.12 -1.82
N LEU A 26 1.18 9.48 -1.71
CA LEU A 26 0.25 9.48 -2.87
C LEU A 26 0.79 10.27 -4.07
N VAL A 27 1.55 11.35 -3.83
CA VAL A 27 2.15 12.18 -4.88
C VAL A 27 3.65 12.23 -4.66
N GLY A 28 4.43 12.11 -5.73
CA GLY A 28 5.88 12.25 -5.69
C GLY A 28 6.65 11.09 -5.05
N SER A 29 6.04 9.89 -4.97
CA SER A 29 6.72 8.67 -4.49
C SER A 29 8.09 8.48 -5.15
N ASP A 30 8.13 8.41 -6.48
CA ASP A 30 9.37 8.12 -7.23
C ASP A 30 10.47 9.15 -6.97
N GLN A 31 10.11 10.44 -6.93
CA GLN A 31 11.05 11.51 -6.64
C GLN A 31 11.56 11.41 -5.20
N TRP A 32 10.67 11.12 -4.24
CA TRP A 32 11.06 10.95 -2.84
C TRP A 32 12.02 9.77 -2.66
N GLU A 33 11.74 8.61 -3.29
CA GLU A 33 12.60 7.42 -3.21
C GLU A 33 14.00 7.71 -3.78
N LYS A 34 14.05 8.42 -4.91
CA LYS A 34 15.30 8.87 -5.51
C LYS A 34 16.07 9.81 -4.58
N ASP A 35 15.42 10.85 -4.07
CA ASP A 35 16.06 11.85 -3.19
C ASP A 35 16.55 11.21 -1.87
N ALA A 36 15.77 10.29 -1.30
CA ALA A 36 16.16 9.56 -0.10
C ALA A 36 17.39 8.67 -0.34
N THR A 37 17.41 7.98 -1.49
CA THR A 37 18.54 7.14 -1.89
C THR A 37 19.80 7.99 -2.14
N GLU A 38 19.68 9.10 -2.88
CA GLU A 38 20.80 10.01 -3.16
C GLU A 38 21.37 10.62 -1.87
N ARG A 39 20.51 10.93 -0.90
CA ARG A 39 20.93 11.52 0.39
C ARG A 39 21.62 10.53 1.31
N THR A 40 21.08 9.32 1.42
CA THR A 40 21.48 8.36 2.46
C THR A 40 22.43 7.28 1.95
N GLY A 41 22.50 7.06 0.63
CA GLY A 41 23.18 5.92 0.03
C GLY A 41 22.46 4.59 0.27
N LEU A 42 21.26 4.59 0.85
CA LEU A 42 20.47 3.41 1.15
C LEU A 42 19.30 3.28 0.17
N PRO A 43 18.94 2.06 -0.26
CA PRO A 43 17.73 1.86 -1.03
C PRO A 43 16.50 2.29 -0.22
N ALA A 44 15.56 2.96 -0.88
CA ALA A 44 14.35 3.47 -0.25
C ALA A 44 13.09 3.05 -1.01
N ALA A 45 12.00 2.88 -0.28
CA ALA A 45 10.67 2.65 -0.82
C ALA A 45 9.61 3.44 -0.05
N THR A 46 8.56 3.85 -0.74
CA THR A 46 7.36 4.46 -0.14
C THR A 46 6.21 3.47 -0.10
N ALA A 47 5.26 3.71 0.81
CA ALA A 47 4.02 2.93 0.90
C ALA A 47 3.25 2.91 -0.45
N THR A 48 3.03 4.07 -1.07
CA THR A 48 2.32 4.17 -2.36
C THR A 48 3.13 3.52 -3.49
N GLY A 49 4.43 3.79 -3.61
CA GLY A 49 5.30 3.20 -4.61
C GLY A 49 5.32 1.67 -4.53
N ALA A 50 5.39 1.13 -3.31
CA ALA A 50 5.34 -0.31 -3.07
C ALA A 50 4.02 -0.95 -3.52
N VAL A 51 2.87 -0.33 -3.20
CA VAL A 51 1.55 -0.84 -3.66
C VAL A 51 1.47 -0.82 -5.19
N LYS A 52 1.87 0.29 -5.83
CA LYS A 52 1.87 0.40 -7.30
C LYS A 52 2.77 -0.64 -7.95
N MET A 53 3.95 -0.89 -7.38
CA MET A 53 4.86 -1.92 -7.86
C MET A 53 4.28 -3.33 -7.70
N ALA A 54 3.66 -3.63 -6.56
CA ALA A 54 2.99 -4.91 -6.32
C ALA A 54 1.86 -5.15 -7.33
N LEU A 55 1.03 -4.13 -7.60
CA LEU A 55 -0.04 -4.22 -8.61
C LEU A 55 0.49 -4.45 -10.03
N LYS A 56 1.56 -3.74 -10.42
CA LYS A 56 2.25 -3.97 -11.70
C LYS A 56 2.79 -5.41 -11.77
N GLY A 57 3.38 -5.91 -10.69
CA GLY A 57 3.88 -7.30 -10.58
C GLY A 57 2.78 -8.35 -10.72
N LYS A 58 1.58 -8.09 -10.20
CA LYS A 58 0.39 -8.93 -10.39
C LYS A 58 -0.27 -8.77 -11.77
N GLY A 59 0.25 -7.90 -12.64
CA GLY A 59 -0.31 -7.62 -13.97
C GLY A 59 -1.65 -6.89 -13.94
N ALA A 60 -2.02 -6.27 -12.81
CA ALA A 60 -3.31 -5.60 -12.65
C ALA A 60 -3.38 -4.29 -13.44
N LYS A 61 -4.52 -4.05 -14.09
CA LYS A 61 -4.84 -2.78 -14.77
C LYS A 61 -6.09 -2.15 -14.21
N ASN A 62 -7.15 -2.93 -14.06
CA ASN A 62 -8.39 -2.52 -13.40
C ASN A 62 -8.28 -2.85 -11.91
N ILE A 63 -8.40 -1.86 -11.04
CA ILE A 63 -8.22 -2.05 -9.61
C ILE A 63 -9.41 -1.51 -8.80
N ALA A 64 -9.82 -2.29 -7.81
CA ALA A 64 -10.74 -1.86 -6.76
C ALA A 64 -9.94 -1.41 -5.53
N MET A 65 -10.48 -0.47 -4.76
CA MET A 65 -9.78 0.08 -3.60
C MET A 65 -10.68 0.20 -2.38
N VAL A 66 -10.09 -0.01 -1.21
CA VAL A 66 -10.63 0.44 0.08
C VAL A 66 -9.67 1.46 0.66
N CYS A 67 -10.19 2.59 1.14
CA CYS A 67 -9.41 3.55 1.92
C CYS A 67 -10.21 4.08 3.12
N HIS A 68 -9.65 5.00 3.89
CA HIS A 68 -10.33 5.63 5.02
C HIS A 68 -10.64 7.12 4.79
N TYR A 69 -10.18 7.68 3.68
CA TYR A 69 -10.25 9.13 3.44
C TYR A 69 -11.71 9.59 3.25
N PRO A 70 -12.02 10.85 3.63
CA PRO A 70 -13.30 11.45 3.27
C PRO A 70 -13.50 11.52 1.75
N GLU A 71 -14.76 11.64 1.31
CA GLU A 71 -15.13 11.59 -0.11
C GLU A 71 -14.39 12.61 -0.98
N ASP A 72 -14.13 13.80 -0.44
CA ASP A 72 -13.43 14.90 -1.13
C ASP A 72 -11.94 14.61 -1.42
N ARG A 73 -11.39 13.52 -0.88
CA ARG A 73 -10.02 13.06 -1.12
C ARG A 73 -9.93 11.87 -2.07
N LEU A 74 -11.06 11.25 -2.44
CA LEU A 74 -11.05 10.05 -3.28
C LEU A 74 -10.52 10.32 -4.67
N ASP A 75 -10.78 11.51 -5.24
CA ASP A 75 -10.24 11.90 -6.54
C ASP A 75 -8.70 11.99 -6.51
N LEU A 76 -8.11 12.46 -5.41
CA LEU A 76 -6.65 12.49 -5.27
C LEU A 76 -6.07 11.07 -5.26
N VAL A 77 -6.70 10.15 -4.52
CA VAL A 77 -6.29 8.73 -4.49
C VAL A 77 -6.42 8.13 -5.88
N LYS A 78 -7.57 8.33 -6.53
CA LYS A 78 -7.83 7.82 -7.87
C LYS A 78 -6.80 8.31 -8.88
N ASN A 79 -6.54 9.61 -8.90
CA ASN A 79 -5.60 10.23 -9.85
C ASN A 79 -4.17 9.74 -9.62
N SER A 80 -3.74 9.57 -8.36
CA SER A 80 -2.41 9.02 -8.04
C SER A 80 -2.16 7.67 -8.72
N PHE A 81 -3.15 6.79 -8.78
CA PHE A 81 -3.01 5.49 -9.46
C PHE A 81 -3.27 5.59 -10.97
N ALA A 82 -4.15 6.49 -11.40
CA ALA A 82 -4.38 6.74 -12.82
C ALA A 82 -3.14 7.26 -13.55
N ASP A 83 -2.34 8.12 -12.88
CA ASP A 83 -1.06 8.62 -13.39
C ASP A 83 -0.05 7.49 -13.67
N ASP A 84 -0.23 6.34 -13.02
CA ASP A 84 0.57 5.12 -13.20
C ASP A 84 -0.05 4.09 -14.16
N GLY A 85 -1.12 4.47 -14.86
CA GLY A 85 -1.79 3.65 -15.87
C GLY A 85 -2.83 2.67 -15.33
N PHE A 86 -3.20 2.78 -14.04
CA PHE A 86 -4.28 1.98 -13.47
C PHE A 86 -5.65 2.59 -13.75
N ASN A 87 -6.62 1.75 -14.06
CA ASN A 87 -8.03 2.12 -14.12
C ASN A 87 -8.69 1.78 -12.78
N VAL A 88 -8.99 2.79 -11.97
CA VAL A 88 -9.68 2.59 -10.69
C VAL A 88 -11.17 2.42 -10.92
N VAL A 89 -11.64 1.18 -10.85
CA VAL A 89 -13.02 0.80 -11.20
C VAL A 89 -13.99 0.96 -10.03
N SER A 90 -13.49 0.93 -8.80
CA SER A 90 -14.31 1.05 -7.60
C SER A 90 -13.47 1.55 -6.43
N ILE A 91 -14.07 2.40 -5.59
CA ILE A 91 -13.46 2.85 -4.34
C ILE A 91 -14.55 2.82 -3.27
N GLU A 92 -14.30 2.09 -2.19
CA GLU A 92 -15.07 2.18 -0.96
C GLU A 92 -14.24 2.85 0.12
N THR A 93 -14.90 3.63 0.98
CA THR A 93 -14.22 4.33 2.06
C THR A 93 -14.93 4.15 3.39
N ALA A 94 -14.14 4.00 4.45
CA ALA A 94 -14.65 4.08 5.82
C ALA A 94 -15.03 5.53 6.22
N SER A 95 -14.61 6.52 5.42
CA SER A 95 -14.91 7.96 5.56
C SER A 95 -14.71 8.48 7.00
N VAL A 96 -13.50 8.29 7.53
CA VAL A 96 -13.16 8.72 8.89
C VAL A 96 -12.54 10.11 8.84
N ALA A 97 -13.14 11.06 9.58
CA ALA A 97 -12.66 12.45 9.63
C ALA A 97 -11.42 12.63 10.51
N ASP A 98 -11.32 11.89 11.63
CA ASP A 98 -10.17 11.94 12.53
C ASP A 98 -9.21 10.78 12.25
N GLN A 99 -8.00 11.11 11.79
CA GLN A 99 -6.94 10.13 11.51
C GLN A 99 -6.65 9.21 12.71
N LYS A 100 -6.85 9.67 13.94
CA LYS A 100 -6.64 8.87 15.16
C LYS A 100 -7.63 7.73 15.32
N GLU A 101 -8.76 7.78 14.63
CA GLU A 101 -9.80 6.76 14.67
C GLU A 101 -9.58 5.67 13.60
N VAL A 102 -8.67 5.88 12.64
CA VAL A 102 -8.42 4.93 11.56
C VAL A 102 -7.93 3.58 12.08
N ASN A 103 -7.05 3.59 13.09
CA ASN A 103 -6.56 2.36 13.72
C ASN A 103 -7.63 1.60 14.54
N ARG A 104 -8.76 2.25 14.86
CA ARG A 104 -9.90 1.65 15.56
C ARG A 104 -10.90 0.98 14.62
N ILE A 105 -10.79 1.21 13.31
CA ILE A 105 -11.59 0.48 12.32
C ILE A 105 -11.30 -1.01 12.47
N SER A 106 -12.37 -1.81 12.62
CA SER A 106 -12.25 -3.26 12.77
C SER A 106 -11.84 -3.91 11.44
N THR A 107 -11.09 -5.01 11.53
CA THR A 107 -10.77 -5.87 10.38
C THR A 107 -12.03 -6.31 9.64
N GLU A 108 -13.10 -6.63 10.37
CA GLU A 108 -14.40 -6.99 9.79
C GLU A 108 -15.00 -5.84 8.96
N THR A 109 -14.87 -4.60 9.41
CA THR A 109 -15.34 -3.43 8.64
C THR A 109 -14.55 -3.28 7.35
N VAL A 110 -13.21 -3.38 7.42
CA VAL A 110 -12.35 -3.34 6.23
C VAL A 110 -12.69 -4.48 5.27
N TYR A 111 -12.90 -5.69 5.79
CA TYR A 111 -13.30 -6.86 5.01
C TYR A 111 -14.63 -6.62 4.27
N ARG A 112 -15.67 -6.11 4.96
CA ARG A 112 -16.96 -5.79 4.33
C ARG A 112 -16.83 -4.71 3.25
N LEU A 113 -16.03 -3.68 3.50
CA LEU A 113 -15.75 -2.64 2.51
C LEU A 113 -15.02 -3.23 1.29
N ALA A 114 -14.07 -4.14 1.49
CA ALA A 114 -13.37 -4.82 0.40
C ALA A 114 -14.34 -5.65 -0.46
N ARG A 115 -15.23 -6.43 0.17
CA ARG A 115 -16.28 -7.18 -0.52
C ARG A 115 -17.23 -6.27 -1.30
N LYS A 116 -17.52 -5.08 -0.79
CA LYS A 116 -18.37 -4.08 -1.46
C LYS A 116 -17.65 -3.38 -2.62
N ALA A 117 -16.35 -3.11 -2.45
CA ALA A 117 -15.53 -2.48 -3.48
C ALA A 117 -15.28 -3.42 -4.66
N ASP A 118 -15.24 -4.73 -4.41
CA ASP A 118 -14.94 -5.71 -5.44
C ASP A 118 -15.95 -5.66 -6.59
N ARG A 119 -15.41 -5.74 -7.82
CA ARG A 119 -16.19 -5.85 -9.05
C ARG A 119 -15.65 -6.98 -9.90
N GLY A 120 -16.52 -7.60 -10.70
CA GLY A 120 -16.14 -8.68 -11.60
C GLY A 120 -15.08 -8.30 -12.64
N ASP A 121 -14.91 -7.01 -12.92
CA ASP A 121 -13.92 -6.49 -13.87
C ASP A 121 -12.66 -5.91 -13.21
N ALA A 122 -12.51 -6.01 -11.88
CA ALA A 122 -11.28 -5.67 -11.18
C ALA A 122 -10.31 -6.87 -11.20
N ASP A 123 -9.07 -6.61 -11.63
CA ASP A 123 -7.96 -7.58 -11.66
C ASP A 123 -7.37 -7.81 -10.25
N ALA A 124 -7.38 -6.77 -9.41
CA ALA A 124 -6.89 -6.82 -8.04
C ALA A 124 -7.64 -5.84 -7.14
N LEU A 125 -7.59 -6.07 -5.82
CA LEU A 125 -8.13 -5.18 -4.80
C LEU A 125 -7.01 -4.63 -3.91
N CYS A 126 -7.07 -3.35 -3.57
CA CYS A 126 -6.08 -2.68 -2.72
C CYS A 126 -6.70 -2.23 -1.40
N LEU A 127 -6.00 -2.47 -0.29
CA LEU A 127 -6.34 -1.90 1.02
C LEU A 127 -5.35 -0.77 1.35
N LEU A 128 -5.80 0.47 1.17
CA LEU A 128 -5.00 1.69 1.22
C LEU A 128 -5.06 2.36 2.60
N ALA A 129 -4.13 2.00 3.48
CA ALA A 129 -3.81 2.70 4.72
C ALA A 129 -2.67 2.00 5.45
N THR A 130 -1.75 2.77 6.03
CA THR A 130 -0.71 2.25 6.92
C THR A 130 -1.22 2.05 8.36
N ASP A 131 -2.31 2.74 8.74
CA ASP A 131 -2.93 2.64 10.07
C ASP A 131 -3.97 1.51 10.18
N LEU A 132 -4.34 0.85 9.07
CA LEU A 132 -5.27 -0.27 9.08
C LEU A 132 -4.57 -1.60 9.37
N ARG A 133 -5.17 -2.40 10.24
CA ARG A 133 -4.72 -3.75 10.58
C ARG A 133 -5.17 -4.75 9.51
N THR A 134 -4.53 -4.75 8.35
CA THR A 134 -4.98 -5.55 7.19
C THR A 134 -4.44 -6.97 7.15
N PHE A 135 -3.24 -7.24 7.70
CA PHE A 135 -2.61 -8.57 7.67
C PHE A 135 -3.54 -9.75 8.03
N PRO A 136 -4.38 -9.68 9.08
CA PRO A 136 -5.23 -10.81 9.46
C PRO A 136 -6.31 -11.20 8.44
N ILE A 137 -6.59 -10.36 7.44
CA ILE A 137 -7.70 -10.57 6.50
C ILE A 137 -7.25 -10.74 5.04
N LEU A 138 -5.96 -10.57 4.73
CA LEU A 138 -5.46 -10.58 3.34
C LEU A 138 -5.68 -11.93 2.66
N GLN A 139 -5.20 -13.01 3.28
CA GLN A 139 -5.32 -14.37 2.74
C GLN A 139 -6.79 -14.76 2.52
N GLN A 140 -7.62 -14.56 3.54
CA GLN A 140 -9.04 -14.88 3.46
C GLN A 140 -9.75 -14.04 2.38
N LEU A 141 -9.43 -12.75 2.25
CA LEU A 141 -10.00 -11.93 1.19
C LEU A 141 -9.62 -12.43 -0.20
N GLU A 142 -8.37 -12.84 -0.43
CA GLU A 142 -7.97 -13.40 -1.73
C GLU A 142 -8.73 -14.70 -2.05
N GLU A 143 -8.86 -15.59 -1.08
CA GLU A 143 -9.60 -16.85 -1.22
C GLU A 143 -11.07 -16.59 -1.54
N ASP A 144 -11.70 -15.64 -0.85
CA ASP A 144 -13.12 -15.31 -1.02
C ASP A 144 -13.42 -14.53 -2.31
N LEU A 145 -12.47 -13.71 -2.77
CA LEU A 145 -12.63 -12.89 -3.98
C LEU A 145 -12.08 -13.55 -5.25
N GLY A 146 -11.24 -14.57 -5.12
CA GLY A 146 -10.60 -15.26 -6.24
C GLY A 146 -9.64 -14.37 -7.04
N LYS A 147 -9.09 -13.31 -6.42
CA LYS A 147 -8.15 -12.36 -7.06
C LYS A 147 -7.14 -11.81 -6.05
N PRO A 148 -5.99 -11.29 -6.51
CA PRO A 148 -4.98 -10.71 -5.62
C PRO A 148 -5.52 -9.55 -4.78
N VAL A 149 -5.10 -9.51 -3.51
CA VAL A 149 -5.43 -8.45 -2.56
C VAL A 149 -4.12 -7.87 -2.01
N VAL A 150 -3.88 -6.60 -2.31
CA VAL A 150 -2.65 -5.89 -1.92
C VAL A 150 -2.93 -4.97 -0.74
N GLY A 151 -2.36 -5.29 0.42
CA GLY A 151 -2.38 -4.40 1.58
C GLY A 151 -1.20 -3.42 1.56
N THR A 152 -1.39 -2.18 2.01
CA THR A 152 -0.31 -1.17 2.02
C THR A 152 0.91 -1.61 2.83
N ASN A 153 0.71 -2.07 4.06
CA ASN A 153 1.81 -2.51 4.92
C ASN A 153 2.47 -3.81 4.41
N GLN A 154 1.68 -4.70 3.82
CA GLN A 154 2.16 -5.94 3.17
C GLN A 154 3.05 -5.60 1.96
N ALA A 155 2.61 -4.68 1.09
CA ALA A 155 3.37 -4.24 -0.07
C ALA A 155 4.67 -3.52 0.33
N LEU A 156 4.63 -2.66 1.35
CA LEU A 156 5.84 -2.00 1.84
C LEU A 156 6.84 -3.00 2.42
N LEU A 157 6.37 -3.99 3.18
CA LEU A 157 7.22 -5.08 3.68
C LEU A 157 7.83 -5.87 2.52
N TRP A 158 6.99 -6.34 1.58
CA TRP A 158 7.41 -7.04 0.37
C TRP A 158 8.50 -6.27 -0.39
N ARG A 159 8.27 -4.98 -0.64
CA ARG A 159 9.22 -4.13 -1.36
C ARG A 159 10.52 -3.95 -0.57
N THR A 160 10.44 -3.79 0.74
CA THR A 160 11.62 -3.59 1.59
C THR A 160 12.48 -4.85 1.65
N LEU A 161 11.88 -6.05 1.70
CA LEU A 161 12.59 -7.33 1.64
C LEU A 161 13.36 -7.46 0.32
N GLN A 162 12.72 -7.12 -0.81
CA GLN A 162 13.39 -7.11 -2.12
C GLN A 162 14.57 -6.13 -2.18
N LEU A 163 14.48 -4.97 -1.54
CA LEU A 163 15.56 -3.98 -1.53
C LEU A 163 16.82 -4.45 -0.78
N VAL A 164 16.68 -5.47 0.07
CA VAL A 164 17.79 -6.06 0.85
C VAL A 164 18.12 -7.49 0.38
N ASP A 165 17.67 -7.86 -0.81
CA ASP A 165 17.89 -9.18 -1.43
C ASP A 165 17.41 -10.36 -0.57
N LEU A 166 16.30 -10.17 0.15
CA LEU A 166 15.60 -11.22 0.89
C LEU A 166 14.39 -11.73 0.11
N ASP A 167 14.37 -13.04 -0.14
CA ASP A 167 13.38 -13.74 -0.98
C ASP A 167 12.57 -14.79 -0.21
N GLU A 168 12.54 -14.72 1.13
CA GLU A 168 11.75 -15.65 1.92
C GLU A 168 10.24 -15.50 1.65
N LYS A 169 9.63 -16.64 1.27
CA LYS A 169 8.17 -16.76 1.15
C LYS A 169 7.53 -16.75 2.53
N ILE A 170 6.60 -15.83 2.74
CA ILE A 170 5.82 -15.71 3.97
C ILE A 170 4.36 -16.08 3.67
N GLU A 171 3.99 -17.28 4.09
CA GLU A 171 2.65 -17.83 3.89
C GLU A 171 1.59 -17.22 4.83
N GLY A 172 0.32 -17.29 4.43
CA GLY A 172 -0.83 -16.92 5.27
C GLY A 172 -1.15 -15.42 5.32
N TYR A 173 -0.45 -14.60 4.54
CA TYR A 173 -0.69 -13.16 4.46
C TYR A 173 -1.07 -12.70 3.05
N GLY A 174 -1.68 -13.57 2.24
CA GLY A 174 -1.98 -13.30 0.83
C GLY A 174 -0.79 -13.56 -0.09
N SER A 175 -1.08 -13.72 -1.37
CA SER A 175 -0.18 -14.17 -2.41
C SER A 175 1.03 -13.26 -2.65
N LEU A 176 0.98 -11.97 -2.30
CA LEU A 176 2.10 -11.06 -2.56
C LEU A 176 3.37 -11.45 -1.81
N LEU A 177 3.26 -12.00 -0.60
CA LEU A 177 4.42 -12.40 0.22
C LEU A 177 4.84 -13.86 0.01
N SER A 178 4.05 -14.67 -0.68
CA SER A 178 4.36 -16.08 -0.96
C SER A 178 4.73 -16.37 -2.42
N ASP A 179 4.61 -15.39 -3.31
CA ASP A 179 5.08 -15.44 -4.71
C ASP A 179 6.59 -15.68 -4.83
#